data_AF-A0A7J8PQL4-F1
#
_entry.id   AF-A0A7J8PQL4-F1
#
_cell.length_a   1.000
_cell.length_b   1.000
_cell.length_c   1.000
_cell.angle_alpha   90.00
_cell.angle_beta   90.00
_cell.angle_gamma   90.00
#
_symmetry.space_group_name_H-M   'P 1'
#
loop_
_entity.id
_entity.type
_entity.pdbx_description
1 polymer ?
#
loop_
_entity_poly.entity_id
_entity_poly.type
_entity_poly.pdbx_seq_one_letter_code
_entity_poly.pdbx_strand_id
1 'polypeptide(L)'
;MNNPTAAAVTHVLHNKRDFPSVNGVEDLMVLSLGNGPSCGRWKVGSNGECSTSSVVDIVLDGVSETVDQMLGNAFCWNRTDYVRIQANGLGSGRMRMEEVLKERGVESLPFGGKRLLTETNGNRIESFVQRLVASGKTSLPPS
;
A
#
# COMPACT_ATOMS: atom_id res chain seq x y z
N MET A 1 -6.14 -0.51 -13.39
CA MET A 1 -4.93 -0.32 -12.55
C MET A 1 -5.17 -1.02 -11.23
N ASN A 2 -4.33 -1.98 -10.83
CA ASN A 2 -4.52 -2.75 -9.60
C ASN A 2 -4.03 -2.01 -8.33
N ASN A 3 -3.22 -0.96 -8.53
CA ASN A 3 -2.81 -0.03 -7.47
C ASN A 3 -3.05 1.42 -7.93
N PRO A 4 -4.18 2.05 -7.55
CA PRO A 4 -4.50 3.42 -7.96
C PRO A 4 -3.74 4.50 -7.17
N THR A 5 -2.89 4.11 -6.21
CA THR A 5 -2.23 5.05 -5.30
C THR A 5 -1.31 6.03 -6.01
N ALA A 6 -0.57 5.57 -7.02
CA ALA A 6 0.26 6.47 -7.84
C ALA A 6 -0.58 7.56 -8.50
N ALA A 7 -1.75 7.21 -9.06
CA ALA A 7 -2.65 8.18 -9.68
C ALA A 7 -3.23 9.16 -8.67
N ALA A 8 -3.55 8.70 -7.45
CA ALA A 8 -4.03 9.58 -6.38
C ALA A 8 -2.94 10.58 -5.95
N VAL A 9 -1.70 10.12 -5.73
CA VAL A 9 -0.57 10.98 -5.33
C VAL A 9 -0.24 11.98 -6.43
N THR A 10 -0.18 11.55 -7.69
CA THR A 10 0.09 12.48 -8.79
C THR A 10 -1.03 13.48 -8.97
N HIS A 11 -2.30 13.07 -8.84
CA HIS A 11 -3.43 13.98 -8.91
C HIS A 11 -3.33 15.08 -7.85
N VAL A 12 -3.06 14.73 -6.59
CA VAL A 12 -2.92 15.70 -5.49
C VAL A 12 -1.75 16.65 -5.75
N LEU A 13 -0.60 16.14 -6.21
CA LEU A 13 0.59 16.97 -6.48
C LEU A 13 0.41 17.92 -7.67
N HIS A 14 -0.35 17.53 -8.70
CA HIS A 14 -0.56 18.36 -9.89
C HIS A 14 -1.75 19.30 -9.75
N ASN A 15 -2.74 18.96 -8.93
CA ASN A 15 -3.92 19.79 -8.72
C ASN A 15 -3.67 20.88 -7.66
N LYS A 16 -2.92 21.91 -8.05
CA LYS A 16 -2.64 23.09 -7.20
C LYS A 16 -3.86 23.97 -6.92
N ARG A 17 -4.96 23.78 -7.65
CA ARG A 17 -6.22 24.49 -7.40
C ARG A 17 -6.84 24.00 -6.10
N ASP A 18 -6.95 22.68 -5.94
CA ASP A 18 -7.58 22.08 -4.77
C ASP A 18 -6.57 21.81 -3.65
N PHE A 19 -5.29 21.62 -3.98
CA PHE A 19 -4.20 21.34 -3.03
C PHE A 19 -3.03 22.33 -3.19
N PRO A 20 -3.22 23.62 -2.89
CA PRO A 20 -2.16 24.63 -3.06
C PRO A 20 -0.99 24.46 -2.08
N SER A 21 -1.22 23.86 -0.92
CA SER A 21 -0.22 23.70 0.14
C SER A 21 0.71 22.50 -0.04
N VAL A 22 0.34 21.53 -0.89
CA VAL A 22 1.12 20.31 -1.08
C VAL A 22 2.20 20.56 -2.12
N ASN A 23 3.47 20.56 -1.75
CA ASN A 23 4.60 20.78 -2.67
C ASN A 23 5.36 19.50 -3.01
N GLY A 24 5.38 18.54 -2.10
CA GLY A 24 6.06 17.27 -2.29
C GLY A 24 5.38 16.10 -1.59
N VAL A 25 6.07 14.96 -1.58
CA VAL A 25 5.62 13.77 -0.85
C VAL A 25 5.75 13.93 0.67
N GLU A 26 6.58 14.88 1.13
CA GLU A 26 6.72 15.25 2.54
C GLU A 26 5.47 15.87 3.17
N ASP A 27 4.59 16.45 2.34
CA ASP A 27 3.33 17.05 2.80
C ASP A 27 2.14 16.06 2.73
N LEU A 28 2.41 14.79 2.38
CA LEU A 28 1.39 13.78 2.12
C LEU A 28 1.47 12.64 3.11
N MET A 29 0.30 12.17 3.56
CA MET A 29 0.15 10.88 4.21
C MET A 29 -0.76 10.01 3.37
N VAL A 30 -0.29 8.80 3.05
CA VAL A 30 -0.91 7.90 2.08
C VAL A 30 -1.11 6.53 2.70
N LEU A 31 -2.39 6.17 2.90
CA LEU A 31 -2.80 4.82 3.25
C LEU A 31 -3.29 4.10 1.99
N SER A 32 -2.61 3.01 1.64
CA SER A 32 -2.88 2.22 0.45
C SER A 32 -3.37 0.84 0.83
N LEU A 33 -4.58 0.47 0.41
CA LEU A 33 -5.20 -0.81 0.73
C LEU A 33 -5.25 -1.68 -0.53
N GLY A 34 -4.64 -2.86 -0.47
CA GLY A 34 -4.62 -3.83 -1.56
C GLY A 34 -5.19 -5.17 -1.15
N ASN A 35 -5.73 -5.92 -2.10
CA ASN A 35 -6.29 -7.25 -1.87
C ASN A 35 -5.24 -8.37 -1.74
N GLY A 36 -3.96 -7.98 -1.61
CA GLY A 36 -2.80 -8.87 -1.69
C GLY A 36 -2.69 -9.62 -3.02
N PRO A 37 -1.54 -10.25 -3.27
CA PRO A 37 -1.40 -11.06 -4.46
C PRO A 37 -2.37 -12.23 -4.37
N SER A 38 -3.10 -12.47 -5.45
CA SER A 38 -3.82 -13.73 -5.61
C SER A 38 -2.79 -14.80 -5.93
N CYS A 39 -1.99 -15.18 -4.93
CA CYS A 39 -1.19 -16.40 -4.97
C CYS A 39 -2.16 -17.58 -4.88
N GLY A 40 -3.00 -17.74 -5.90
CA GLY A 40 -3.64 -18.99 -6.21
C GLY A 40 -2.53 -19.97 -6.52
N ARG A 41 -2.22 -20.80 -5.52
CA ARG A 41 -1.63 -22.14 -5.66
C ARG A 41 -1.58 -22.53 -7.13
N TRP A 42 -0.40 -22.41 -7.75
CA TRP A 42 -0.16 -22.53 -9.18
C TRP A 42 -1.38 -22.96 -10.00
N LYS A 43 -2.07 -22.00 -10.64
CA LYS A 43 -2.92 -22.29 -11.81
C LYS A 43 -2.06 -22.70 -13.04
N VAL A 44 -0.91 -23.32 -12.82
CA VAL A 44 -0.24 -24.11 -13.84
C VAL A 44 -0.91 -25.46 -13.72
N GLY A 45 -1.90 -25.71 -14.58
CA GLY A 45 -2.41 -27.07 -14.71
C GLY A 45 -1.24 -28.01 -14.97
N SER A 46 -1.36 -29.27 -14.54
CA SER A 46 -0.34 -30.32 -14.76
C SER A 46 0.16 -30.44 -16.21
N ASN A 47 -0.52 -29.80 -17.17
CA ASN A 47 -0.19 -29.76 -18.60
C ASN A 47 0.68 -28.57 -19.05
N GLY A 48 1.07 -27.64 -18.16
CA GLY A 48 1.95 -26.52 -18.53
C GLY A 48 1.31 -25.38 -19.33
N GLU A 49 -0.01 -25.42 -19.60
CA GLU A 49 -0.72 -24.32 -20.26
C GLU A 49 -1.03 -23.20 -19.26
N CYS A 50 -0.48 -22.02 -19.53
CA CYS A 50 -0.79 -20.79 -18.80
C CYS A 50 -2.03 -20.14 -19.41
N SER A 51 -3.13 -20.09 -18.66
CA SER A 51 -4.33 -19.35 -19.08
C SER A 51 -4.02 -17.86 -19.23
N THR A 52 -4.60 -17.20 -20.25
CA THR A 52 -4.45 -15.75 -20.47
C THR A 52 -4.85 -14.94 -19.23
N SER A 53 -5.86 -15.39 -18.49
CA SER A 53 -6.26 -14.81 -17.19
C SER A 53 -5.13 -14.83 -16.16
N SER A 54 -4.36 -15.92 -16.06
CA SER A 54 -3.25 -16.02 -15.12
C SER A 54 -2.13 -15.05 -15.47
N VAL A 55 -1.87 -14.85 -16.76
CA VAL A 55 -0.91 -13.84 -17.23
C VAL A 55 -1.38 -12.44 -16.86
N VAL A 56 -2.66 -12.13 -17.06
CA VAL A 56 -3.23 -10.84 -16.67
C VAL A 56 -3.13 -10.62 -15.16
N ASP A 57 -3.46 -11.63 -14.34
CA ASP A 57 -3.35 -11.55 -12.87
C ASP A 57 -1.89 -11.26 -12.44
N ILE A 58 -0.91 -11.94 -13.05
CA ILE A 58 0.53 -11.68 -12.80
C ILE A 58 0.91 -10.25 -13.18
N VAL A 59 0.48 -9.78 -14.35
CA VAL A 59 0.77 -8.40 -14.79
C VAL A 59 0.15 -7.39 -13.83
N LEU A 60 -1.08 -7.62 -13.38
CA LEU A 60 -1.77 -6.75 -12.43
C LEU A 60 -1.09 -6.74 -11.06
N ASP A 61 -0.63 -7.89 -10.57
CA ASP A 61 0.15 -7.97 -9.33
C ASP A 61 1.53 -7.31 -9.46
N GLY A 62 2.21 -7.50 -10.59
CA GLY A 62 3.49 -6.86 -10.90
C GLY A 62 3.41 -5.32 -10.97
N VAL A 63 2.33 -4.79 -11.56
CA VAL A 63 2.07 -3.34 -11.55
C VAL A 63 1.82 -2.83 -10.13
N SER A 64 1.05 -3.58 -9.33
CA SER A 64 0.81 -3.23 -7.93
C SER A 64 2.10 -3.15 -7.11
N GLU A 65 2.99 -4.12 -7.30
CA GLU A 65 4.29 -4.20 -6.65
C GLU A 65 5.24 -3.06 -7.08
N THR A 66 5.27 -2.76 -8.37
CA THR A 66 6.12 -1.69 -8.90
C THR A 66 5.70 -0.33 -8.32
N VAL A 67 4.40 -0.07 -8.23
CA VAL A 67 3.89 1.16 -7.61
C VAL A 67 4.21 1.21 -6.11
N ASP A 68 4.10 0.08 -5.41
CA ASP A 68 4.44 -0.01 -3.98
C ASP A 68 5.93 0.28 -3.73
N GLN A 69 6.82 -0.26 -4.57
CA GLN A 69 8.26 0.03 -4.49
C GLN A 69 8.57 1.49 -4.82
N MET A 70 7.96 2.05 -5.88
CA MET A 70 8.15 3.45 -6.23
C MET A 70 7.72 4.40 -5.10
N LEU A 71 6.56 4.15 -4.49
CA LEU A 71 6.08 4.96 -3.36
C LEU A 71 6.89 4.70 -2.09
N GLY A 72 7.23 3.45 -1.76
CA GLY A 72 8.11 3.15 -0.63
C GLY A 72 9.47 3.84 -0.74
N ASN A 73 9.99 4.00 -1.97
CA ASN A 73 11.21 4.76 -2.24
C ASN A 73 10.98 6.28 -2.12
N ALA A 74 9.87 6.80 -2.63
CA ALA A 74 9.55 8.22 -2.52
C ALA A 74 9.40 8.66 -1.05
N PHE A 75 8.79 7.82 -0.21
CA PHE A 75 8.58 8.06 1.21
C PHE A 75 9.72 7.50 2.09
N CYS A 76 10.90 7.19 1.53
CA CYS A 76 11.96 6.52 2.30
C CYS A 76 12.52 7.36 3.46
N TRP A 77 12.35 8.69 3.41
CA TRP A 77 12.74 9.64 4.46
C TRP A 77 11.71 9.70 5.61
N ASN A 78 10.44 9.37 5.34
CA ASN A 78 9.40 9.29 6.34
C ASN A 78 8.50 8.07 6.09
N ARG A 79 9.04 6.87 6.38
CA ARG A 79 8.40 5.58 6.05
C ARG A 79 7.01 5.40 6.67
N THR A 80 6.71 6.14 7.71
CA THR A 80 5.42 6.10 8.41
C THR A 80 4.31 6.80 7.61
N ASP A 81 4.64 7.70 6.68
CA ASP A 81 3.69 8.44 5.84
C ASP A 81 3.13 7.62 4.68
N TYR A 82 3.81 6.55 4.29
CA TYR A 82 3.29 5.59 3.32
C TYR A 82 3.04 4.24 3.97
N VAL A 83 1.77 3.93 4.21
CA VAL A 83 1.36 2.64 4.76
C VAL A 83 0.62 1.85 3.69
N ARG A 84 1.22 0.75 3.24
CA ARG A 84 0.56 -0.23 2.38
C ARG A 84 0.11 -1.43 3.22
N ILE A 85 -1.19 -1.73 3.19
CA ILE A 85 -1.77 -2.94 3.78
C ILE A 85 -2.23 -3.84 2.65
N GLN A 86 -1.78 -5.09 2.68
CA GLN A 86 -2.16 -6.13 1.72
C GLN A 86 -2.58 -7.38 2.49
N ALA A 87 -3.71 -7.98 2.10
CA ALA A 87 -4.17 -9.24 2.69
C ALA A 87 -3.33 -10.39 2.13
N ASN A 88 -2.49 -11.03 2.94
CA ASN A 88 -1.61 -12.07 2.42
C ASN A 88 -2.39 -13.40 2.34
N GLY A 89 -2.98 -13.74 1.19
CA GLY A 89 -3.96 -14.82 0.99
C GLY A 89 -3.47 -16.27 1.19
N LEU A 90 -2.71 -16.57 2.24
CA LEU A 90 -2.16 -17.90 2.53
C LEU A 90 -3.23 -18.92 2.98
N GLY A 91 -4.49 -18.50 3.15
CA GLY A 91 -5.61 -19.37 3.54
C GLY A 91 -6.61 -19.54 2.40
N SER A 92 -6.98 -20.78 2.10
CA SER A 92 -8.10 -21.12 1.21
C SER A 92 -9.43 -20.63 1.80
N GLY A 93 -9.72 -19.33 1.69
CA GLY A 93 -10.94 -18.70 2.19
C GLY A 93 -10.88 -17.18 2.08
N ARG A 94 -12.06 -16.54 2.08
CA ARG A 94 -12.18 -15.08 2.23
C ARG A 94 -11.67 -14.72 3.63
N MET A 95 -10.40 -14.35 3.75
CA MET A 95 -9.84 -13.91 5.03
C MET A 95 -10.70 -12.78 5.59
N ARG A 96 -11.03 -12.87 6.88
CA ARG A 96 -11.75 -11.79 7.54
C ARG A 96 -10.81 -10.62 7.70
N MET A 97 -11.33 -9.40 7.55
CA MET A 97 -10.55 -8.17 7.79
C MET A 97 -9.88 -8.18 9.17
N GLU A 98 -10.52 -8.79 10.18
CA GLU A 98 -9.99 -8.97 11.53
C GLU A 98 -8.69 -9.79 11.56
N GLU A 99 -8.52 -10.75 10.65
CA GLU A 99 -7.31 -11.57 10.54
C GLU A 99 -6.19 -10.78 9.87
N VAL A 100 -6.52 -10.05 8.79
CA VAL A 100 -5.58 -9.16 8.09
C VAL A 100 -4.99 -8.12 9.05
N LEU A 101 -5.79 -7.59 9.99
CA LEU A 101 -5.29 -6.65 11.01
C LEU A 101 -4.29 -7.28 11.98
N LYS A 102 -4.38 -8.59 12.23
CA LYS A 102 -3.47 -9.32 13.12
C LYS A 102 -2.21 -9.78 12.42
N GLU A 103 -2.20 -9.84 11.08
CA GLU A 103 -1.01 -10.16 10.32
C GLU A 103 0.10 -9.15 10.56
N ARG A 104 1.35 -9.63 10.51
CA ARG A 104 2.52 -8.76 10.57
C ARG A 104 2.61 -7.92 9.31
N GLY A 105 2.86 -6.63 9.49
CA GLY A 105 2.97 -5.69 8.38
C GLY A 105 4.15 -6.02 7.48
N VAL A 106 4.03 -5.62 6.21
CA VAL A 106 5.10 -5.76 5.23
C VAL A 106 5.42 -4.38 4.67
N GLU A 107 6.71 -4.12 4.47
CA GLU A 107 7.22 -2.91 3.83
C GLU A 107 8.14 -3.25 2.66
N SER A 108 8.01 -2.49 1.58
CA SER A 108 8.97 -2.53 0.48
C SER A 108 10.26 -1.78 0.86
N LEU A 109 11.40 -2.38 0.53
CA LEU A 109 12.72 -1.80 0.79
C LEU A 109 13.24 -1.03 -0.43
N PRO A 110 14.07 0.02 -0.20
CA PRO A 110 14.84 0.63 -1.28
C PRO A 110 15.67 -0.42 -2.01
N PHE A 111 15.65 -0.38 -3.34
CA PHE A 111 16.33 -1.32 -4.24
C PHE A 111 15.71 -2.72 -4.33
N GLY A 112 14.47 -2.88 -3.84
CA GLY A 112 13.67 -4.08 -4.02
C GLY A 112 13.69 -5.00 -2.80
N GLY A 113 12.72 -5.90 -2.76
CA GLY A 113 12.49 -6.81 -1.66
C GLY A 113 11.51 -6.27 -0.62
N LYS A 114 11.03 -7.19 0.22
CA LYS A 114 10.02 -6.92 1.26
C LYS A 114 10.57 -7.29 2.63
N ARG A 115 10.34 -6.42 3.60
CA ARG A 115 10.66 -6.65 5.00
C ARG A 115 9.38 -6.93 5.78
N LEU A 116 9.36 -8.07 6.47
CA LEU A 116 8.33 -8.35 7.46
C LEU A 116 8.60 -7.53 8.72
N LEU A 117 7.60 -6.79 9.16
CA LEU A 117 7.68 -5.96 10.36
C LEU A 117 7.35 -6.79 11.61
N THR A 118 7.78 -6.28 12.76
CA THR A 118 7.40 -6.82 14.07
C THR A 118 5.96 -6.44 14.43
N GLU A 119 5.52 -5.27 13.98
CA GLU A 119 4.19 -4.72 14.21
C GLU A 119 3.12 -5.39 13.34
N THR A 120 1.90 -5.44 13.85
CA THR A 120 0.74 -5.90 13.09
C THR A 120 0.21 -4.80 12.17
N ASN A 121 -0.56 -5.18 11.16
CA ASN A 121 -1.28 -4.23 10.30
C ASN A 121 -2.19 -3.30 11.11
N GLY A 122 -2.83 -3.79 12.17
CA GLY A 122 -3.61 -2.99 13.11
C GLY A 122 -2.78 -1.91 13.81
N ASN A 123 -1.62 -2.28 14.36
CA ASN A 123 -0.73 -1.33 15.03
C ASN A 123 -0.23 -0.24 14.07
N ARG A 124 0.07 -0.60 12.82
CA ARG A 124 0.50 0.37 11.79
C ARG A 124 -0.60 1.38 11.46
N ILE A 125 -1.85 0.90 11.34
CA ILE A 125 -3.00 1.79 11.10
C ILE A 125 -3.22 2.69 12.32
N GLU A 126 -3.12 2.16 13.53
CA GLU A 126 -3.25 2.96 14.75
C GLU A 126 -2.20 4.07 14.81
N SER A 127 -0.93 3.74 14.59
CA SER A 127 0.16 4.74 14.52
C SER A 127 -0.09 5.78 13.43
N PHE A 128 -0.55 5.35 12.26
CA PHE A 128 -0.92 6.25 11.16
C PHE A 128 -2.05 7.22 11.57
N VAL A 129 -3.11 6.71 12.21
CA VAL A 129 -4.24 7.52 12.68
C VAL A 129 -3.81 8.51 13.77
N GLN A 130 -2.94 8.10 14.70
CA GLN A 130 -2.43 9.00 15.75
C GLN A 130 -1.71 10.21 15.14
N ARG A 131 -0.90 9.99 14.10
CA ARG A 131 -0.19 11.07 13.38
C ARG A 131 -1.14 11.93 12.56
N LEU A 132 -2.13 11.32 11.89
CA LEU A 132 -3.19 12.05 11.20
C LEU A 132 -3.93 13.00 12.16
N VAL A 133 -4.33 12.52 13.33
CA VAL A 133 -5.00 13.35 14.34
C VAL A 133 -4.08 14.45 14.88
N ALA A 134 -2.80 14.17 15.10
CA ALA A 134 -1.83 15.18 15.52
C ALA A 134 -1.69 16.30 14.46
N SER A 135 -1.58 15.95 13.18
CA SER A 135 -1.50 16.92 12.07
C SER A 135 -2.78 17.76 11.94
N GLY A 136 -3.95 17.17 12.17
CA GLY A 136 -5.22 17.89 12.14
C GLY A 136 -5.33 18.90 13.28
N LYS A 137 -4.83 18.58 14.47
CA LYS A 137 -4.85 19.47 15.64
C LYS A 137 -3.92 20.68 15.50
N THR A 138 -2.79 20.55 14.79
CA THR A 138 -1.87 21.66 14.52
C THR A 138 -2.35 22.62 13.43
N SER A 139 -3.37 22.23 12.65
CA SER A 139 -3.91 23.04 11.55
C SER A 139 -4.99 24.04 11.97
N LEU A 140 -5.41 24.03 13.25
CA LEU A 140 -6.34 25.02 13.79
C LEU A 140 -5.59 26.31 14.15
N PRO A 141 -6.01 27.48 13.66
CA PRO A 141 -5.40 28.73 14.08
C PRO A 141 -5.60 28.94 15.59
N PRO A 142 -4.62 29.52 16.31
CA PRO A 142 -4.84 29.92 17.69
C PRO A 142 -5.99 30.93 17.74
N SER A 143 -6.95 30.68 18.63
CA SER A 143 -8.10 31.55 18.90
C SER A 143 -7.69 32.89 19.51
#